data_AF-A0A931HL58-F1
#
_entry.id   AF-A0A931HL58-F1
#
_cell.length_a   1.000
_cell.length_b   1.000
_cell.length_c   1.000
_cell.angle_alpha   90.00
_cell.angle_beta   90.00
_cell.angle_gamma   90.00
#
_symmetry.space_group_name_H-M   'P 1'
#
loop_
_entity.id
_entity.type
_entity.pdbx_description
1 polymer ?
#
loop_
_entity_poly.entity_id
_entity_poly.type
_entity_poly.pdbx_seq_one_letter_code
_entity_poly.pdbx_strand_id
1 'polypeptide(L)'
;MNRLFTILAALVAALVMTAGPASAHAVVLSSNPEDGAQIAQAPVRVTVTFNEAMQQQFAALTVVGPDGNLWSKGDPVVDGATVGVEVGELGPAGVYTI
;
A
#
# COMPACT_ATOMS: atom_id res chain seq x y z
N MET A 1 -15.77 7.74 -48.61
CA MET A 1 -16.05 7.98 -47.17
C MET A 1 -16.14 6.68 -46.36
N ASN A 2 -16.75 5.60 -46.86
CA ASN A 2 -16.93 4.37 -46.07
C ASN A 2 -15.63 3.65 -45.67
N ARG A 3 -14.59 3.67 -46.53
CA ARG A 3 -13.34 2.93 -46.28
C ARG A 3 -12.54 3.47 -45.09
N LEU A 4 -12.50 4.80 -44.97
CA LEU A 4 -11.85 5.47 -43.85
C LEU A 4 -12.58 5.18 -42.54
N PHE A 5 -13.91 5.17 -42.58
CA PHE A 5 -14.73 4.83 -41.42
C PHE A 5 -14.51 3.38 -40.96
N THR A 6 -14.44 2.42 -41.89
CA THR A 6 -14.16 1.01 -41.56
C THR A 6 -12.78 0.82 -40.94
N ILE A 7 -11.75 1.50 -41.47
CA ILE A 7 -10.39 1.42 -40.92
C ILE A 7 -10.34 2.00 -39.51
N LEU A 8 -10.98 3.16 -39.29
CA LEU A 8 -11.03 3.79 -37.97
C LEU A 8 -11.77 2.91 -36.95
N ALA A 9 -12.90 2.33 -37.34
CA ALA A 9 -13.67 1.42 -36.49
C ALA A 9 -12.85 0.18 -36.10
N ALA A 10 -12.12 -0.40 -37.05
CA ALA A 10 -11.24 -1.55 -36.77
C ALA A 10 -10.09 -1.19 -35.82
N LEU A 11 -9.48 -0.02 -35.97
CA LEU A 11 -8.43 0.47 -35.07
C LEU A 11 -8.94 0.71 -33.65
N VAL A 12 -10.11 1.33 -33.50
CA VAL A 12 -10.74 1.55 -32.18
C VAL A 12 -11.10 0.22 -31.54
N ALA A 13 -11.69 -0.71 -32.29
CA ALA A 13 -12.02 -2.05 -31.78
C ALA A 13 -10.76 -2.79 -31.32
N ALA A 14 -9.67 -2.75 -32.09
CA ALA A 14 -8.40 -3.35 -31.71
C ALA A 14 -7.85 -2.72 -30.41
N LEU A 15 -7.92 -1.39 -30.28
CA LEU A 15 -7.42 -0.68 -29.10
C LEU A 15 -8.22 -1.05 -27.83
N VAL A 16 -9.55 -1.11 -27.94
CA VAL A 16 -10.44 -1.49 -26.84
C VAL A 16 -10.22 -2.94 -26.41
N MET A 17 -9.98 -3.85 -27.35
CA MET A 17 -9.69 -5.26 -27.03
C MET A 17 -8.36 -5.46 -26.29
N THR A 18 -7.42 -4.51 -26.42
CA THR A 18 -6.14 -4.55 -25.70
C THR A 18 -6.11 -3.71 -24.42
N ALA A 19 -7.19 -2.98 -24.11
CA ALA A 19 -7.24 -2.16 -22.92
C ALA A 19 -7.40 -3.04 -21.67
N GLY A 20 -6.32 -3.16 -20.88
CA GLY A 20 -6.37 -3.77 -19.55
C GLY A 20 -7.06 -2.86 -18.53
N PRO A 21 -7.47 -3.41 -17.37
CA PRO A 21 -7.98 -2.60 -16.27
C PRO A 21 -6.92 -1.57 -15.85
N ALA A 22 -7.31 -0.30 -15.77
CA ALA A 22 -6.46 0.73 -15.19
C ALA A 22 -6.44 0.52 -13.66
N SER A 23 -5.31 0.07 -13.11
CA SER A 23 -5.09 0.00 -11.66
C SER A 23 -4.70 1.37 -11.17
N ALA A 24 -5.64 2.09 -10.54
CA ALA A 24 -5.40 3.43 -10.02
C ALA A 24 -5.19 3.45 -8.50
N HIS A 25 -5.40 2.33 -7.81
CA HIS A 25 -5.30 2.24 -6.36
C HIS A 25 -4.27 1.19 -5.96
N ALA A 26 -3.34 1.59 -5.11
CA ALA A 26 -2.39 0.70 -4.47
C ALA A 26 -3.14 -0.26 -3.55
N VAL A 27 -2.79 -1.54 -3.61
CA VAL A 27 -3.31 -2.57 -2.70
C VAL A 27 -2.19 -3.12 -1.84
N VAL A 28 -2.51 -3.41 -0.58
CA VAL A 28 -1.59 -4.05 0.36
C VAL A 28 -1.39 -5.50 -0.07
N LEU A 29 -0.12 -5.92 -0.16
CA LEU A 29 0.29 -7.29 -0.43
C LEU A 29 0.76 -8.01 0.85
N SER A 30 1.47 -7.31 1.73
CA SER A 30 1.95 -7.87 2.99
C SER A 30 2.27 -6.80 4.03
N SER A 31 2.44 -7.23 5.28
CA SER A 31 2.95 -6.42 6.37
C SER A 31 4.06 -7.15 7.14
N ASN A 32 4.87 -6.40 7.85
CA ASN A 32 5.77 -6.92 8.87
C ASN A 32 5.65 -6.04 10.12
N PRO A 33 5.24 -6.58 11.28
CA PRO A 33 4.76 -7.96 11.50
C PRO A 33 3.61 -8.37 10.58
N GLU A 34 3.50 -9.67 10.28
CA GLU A 34 2.39 -10.18 9.46
C GLU A 34 1.04 -9.95 10.17
N ASP A 35 -0.03 -9.80 9.39
CA ASP A 35 -1.38 -9.68 9.95
C ASP A 35 -1.73 -10.90 10.83
N GLY A 36 -2.21 -10.64 12.04
CA GLY A 36 -2.47 -11.64 13.06
C GLY A 36 -1.22 -12.22 13.76
N ALA A 37 -0.01 -11.74 13.46
CA ALA A 37 1.20 -12.18 14.15
C ALA A 37 1.15 -11.87 15.65
N GLN A 38 1.60 -12.82 16.47
CA GLN A 38 1.79 -12.64 17.90
C GLN A 38 3.29 -12.59 18.19
N ILE A 39 3.76 -11.44 18.66
CA ILE A 39 5.18 -11.19 18.94
C ILE A 39 5.35 -10.82 20.41
N ALA A 40 6.43 -11.27 21.02
CA ALA A 40 6.72 -11.01 22.43
C ALA A 40 7.39 -9.65 22.68
N GLN A 41 7.93 -9.02 21.63
CA GLN A 41 8.72 -7.79 21.71
C GLN A 41 8.34 -6.84 20.58
N ALA A 42 8.49 -5.53 20.81
CA ALA A 42 8.28 -4.52 19.79
C ALA A 42 9.24 -4.76 18.63
N PRO A 43 8.78 -4.72 17.36
CA PRO A 43 9.72 -4.52 16.28
C PRO A 43 10.30 -3.11 16.40
N VAL A 44 11.45 -2.84 15.77
CA VAL A 44 11.97 -1.46 15.69
C VAL A 44 11.17 -0.64 14.66
N ARG A 45 10.57 -1.33 13.68
CA ARG A 45 9.84 -0.74 12.56
C ARG A 45 8.70 -1.67 12.13
N VAL A 46 7.58 -1.06 11.79
CA VAL A 46 6.49 -1.74 11.08
C VAL A 46 6.58 -1.36 9.60
N THR A 47 6.30 -2.30 8.71
CA THR A 47 6.26 -2.05 7.26
C THR A 47 5.02 -2.63 6.61
N VAL A 48 4.52 -1.96 5.57
CA VAL A 48 3.46 -2.43 4.68
C VAL A 48 3.99 -2.40 3.24
N THR A 49 3.84 -3.49 2.50
CA THR A 49 4.26 -3.58 1.10
C THR A 49 3.04 -3.58 0.19
N PHE A 50 3.09 -2.77 -0.85
CA PHE A 50 2.03 -2.57 -1.83
C PHE A 50 2.39 -3.24 -3.17
N ASN A 51 1.44 -3.33 -4.07
CA ASN A 51 1.64 -3.87 -5.42
C ASN A 51 2.31 -2.90 -6.41
N GLU A 52 2.53 -1.65 -5.99
CA GLU A 52 3.15 -0.61 -6.80
C GLU A 52 4.02 0.31 -5.95
N ALA A 53 4.87 1.10 -6.62
CA ALA A 53 5.73 2.06 -5.93
C ALA A 53 4.92 3.20 -5.31
N MET A 54 5.24 3.52 -4.07
CA MET A 54 4.56 4.57 -3.30
C MET A 54 5.30 5.91 -3.44
N GLN A 55 4.56 7.00 -3.24
CA GLN A 55 5.12 8.35 -3.28
C GLN A 55 5.34 8.86 -1.85
N GLN A 56 6.59 9.13 -1.48
CA GLN A 56 7.00 9.60 -0.16
C GLN A 56 6.18 10.79 0.36
N GLN A 57 5.82 11.72 -0.52
CA GLN A 57 5.11 12.96 -0.19
C GLN A 57 3.67 12.73 0.29
N PHE A 58 3.09 11.58 -0.04
CA PHE A 58 1.69 11.23 0.26
C PHE A 58 1.57 9.99 1.16
N ALA A 59 2.69 9.37 1.54
CA ALA A 59 2.68 8.17 2.34
C ALA A 59 2.32 8.50 3.80
N ALA A 60 1.38 7.72 4.35
CA ALA A 60 1.02 7.72 5.76
C ALA A 60 1.01 6.28 6.25
N LEU A 61 1.59 6.04 7.42
CA LEU A 61 1.51 4.76 8.14
C LEU A 61 1.57 5.07 9.63
N THR A 62 0.58 4.60 10.38
CA THR A 62 0.48 4.81 11.82
C THR A 62 0.30 3.50 12.52
N VAL A 63 0.77 3.41 13.77
CA VAL A 63 0.59 2.20 14.58
C VAL A 63 -0.26 2.58 15.79
N VAL A 64 -1.43 1.96 15.92
CA VAL A 64 -2.41 2.24 16.99
C VAL A 64 -2.43 1.06 17.95
N GLY A 65 -2.27 1.35 19.25
CA GLY A 65 -2.27 0.34 20.30
C GLY A 65 -3.67 0.00 20.83
N PRO A 66 -3.79 -1.01 21.70
CA PRO A 66 -5.07 -1.41 22.29
C PRO A 66 -5.66 -0.36 23.24
N ASP A 67 -4.84 0.62 23.63
CA ASP A 67 -5.22 1.81 24.41
C ASP A 67 -5.72 2.97 23.53
N GLY A 68 -5.71 2.82 22.21
CA GLY A 68 -6.08 3.86 21.24
C GLY A 68 -5.00 4.91 20.99
N ASN A 69 -3.82 4.76 21.59
CA ASN A 69 -2.71 5.70 21.41
C ASN A 69 -1.89 5.38 20.15
N LEU A 70 -1.20 6.40 19.62
CA LEU A 70 -0.24 6.25 18.53
C LEU A 70 1.13 5.81 19.06
N TRP A 71 1.66 4.74 18.48
CA TRP A 71 2.96 4.14 18.80
C TRP A 71 3.98 4.31 17.67
N SER A 72 3.54 4.75 16.49
CA SER A 72 4.42 5.21 15.41
C SER A 72 5.24 6.43 15.83
N LYS A 73 6.50 6.48 15.40
CA LYS A 73 7.46 7.54 15.68
C LYS A 73 7.91 8.19 14.39
N GLY A 74 7.67 9.49 14.28
CA GLY A 74 8.05 10.29 13.11
C GLY A 74 7.21 9.99 11.88
N ASP A 75 7.71 10.44 10.74
CA ASP A 75 7.09 10.26 9.44
C ASP A 75 7.47 8.89 8.84
N PRO A 76 6.58 8.26 8.05
CA PRO A 76 6.91 7.04 7.35
C PRO A 76 7.97 7.27 6.28
N VAL A 77 8.77 6.25 6.01
CA VAL A 77 9.78 6.21 4.95
C VAL A 77 9.33 5.23 3.88
N VAL A 78 9.44 5.64 2.62
CA VAL A 78 9.12 4.83 1.45
C VAL A 78 10.39 4.30 0.81
N ASP A 79 10.42 2.99 0.58
CA ASP A 79 11.41 2.29 -0.23
C ASP A 79 10.69 1.50 -1.32
N GLY A 80 10.63 2.06 -2.53
CA GLY A 80 9.88 1.48 -3.65
C GLY A 80 8.40 1.28 -3.31
N ALA A 81 8.00 0.02 -3.19
CA ALA A 81 6.63 -0.38 -2.87
C ALA A 81 6.37 -0.59 -1.36
N THR A 82 7.38 -0.38 -0.52
CA THR A 82 7.28 -0.62 0.92
C THR A 82 7.26 0.72 1.67
N VAL A 83 6.28 0.88 2.55
CA VAL A 83 6.17 2.01 3.47
C VAL A 83 6.48 1.50 4.88
N GLY A 84 7.39 2.16 5.59
CA GLY A 84 7.78 1.78 6.95
C GLY A 84 7.74 2.93 7.92
N VAL A 85 7.35 2.68 9.17
CA VAL A 85 7.37 3.67 10.25
C VAL A 85 8.05 3.07 11.48
N GLU A 86 8.92 3.86 12.11
CA GLU A 86 9.54 3.45 13.36
C GLU A 86 8.49 3.36 14.46
N VAL A 87 8.69 2.47 15.42
CA VAL A 87 7.82 2.35 16.59
C VAL A 87 8.66 2.48 17.85
N GLY A 88 8.05 3.02 18.91
CA GLY A 88 8.69 3.11 20.22
C GLY A 88 8.76 1.75 20.93
N GLU A 89 9.11 1.78 22.22
CA GLU A 89 8.88 0.62 23.10
C GLU A 89 7.40 0.20 23.04
N LEU A 90 7.11 -1.10 23.23
CA LEU A 90 5.72 -1.56 23.22
C LEU A 90 4.92 -0.86 24.32
N GLY A 91 3.70 -0.46 23.92
CA GLY A 91 2.66 -0.11 24.85
C GLY A 91 2.05 -1.32 25.55
N PRO A 92 0.83 -1.17 26.09
CA PRO A 92 0.14 -2.30 26.70
C PRO A 92 0.06 -3.51 25.77
N ALA A 93 0.16 -4.70 26.36
CA ALA A 93 -0.07 -5.95 25.64
C ALA A 93 -1.51 -5.97 25.08
N GLY A 94 -1.66 -6.35 23.82
CA GLY A 94 -2.96 -6.44 23.16
C GLY A 94 -2.83 -6.32 21.64
N VAL A 95 -3.96 -6.02 21.00
CA VAL A 95 -4.06 -5.90 19.54
C VAL A 95 -3.58 -4.52 19.11
N TYR A 96 -2.72 -4.50 18.10
CA TYR A 96 -2.29 -3.28 17.42
C TYR A 96 -2.84 -3.27 15.99
N THR A 97 -3.18 -2.08 15.50
CA THR A 97 -3.62 -1.85 14.12
C THR A 97 -2.63 -0.95 13.41
N ILE A 98 -2.37 -1.24 12.14
CA ILE A 98 -1.43 -0.52 11.28
C ILE A 98 -2.10 -0.08 9.98
#